data_AF-W4GAN9-F1
#
_entry.id   AF-W4GAN9-F1
#
_cell.length_a   1.000
_cell.length_b   1.000
_cell.length_c   1.000
_cell.angle_alpha   90.00
_cell.angle_beta   90.00
_cell.angle_gamma   90.00
#
_symmetry.space_group_name_H-M   'P 1'
#
loop_
_entity.id
_entity.type
_entity.pdbx_description
1 polymer ?
#
loop_
_entity_poly.entity_id
_entity_poly.type
_entity_poly.pdbx_seq_one_letter_code
_entity_poly.pdbx_strand_id
1 'polypeptide(L)'
;MWQACRVAMPRAGRQAGSIVARRSKCKNCKKMYLLNTSVCANTYCSLDCQSNFLYLEHVSGRLRSFFEEAKLQQQQHRHHALPDSDVSCVELPPCPRKPPPTTTTHTTWLKARSD
;
A
#
# COMPACT_ATOMS: atom_id res chain seq x y z
N MET A 1 -8.53 8.69 23.98
CA MET A 1 -7.57 8.12 24.95
C MET A 1 -6.20 8.05 24.27
N TRP A 2 -5.32 9.01 24.52
CA TRP A 2 -3.94 8.97 24.00
C TRP A 2 -3.08 8.23 25.03
N GLN A 3 -2.71 6.99 24.73
CA GLN A 3 -1.83 6.22 25.60
C GLN A 3 -0.43 6.82 25.55
N ALA A 4 0.01 7.36 26.69
CA ALA A 4 1.38 7.78 26.89
C ALA A 4 2.30 6.57 26.77
N CYS A 5 3.06 6.48 25.67
CA CYS A 5 4.18 5.55 25.55
C CYS A 5 5.17 5.88 26.67
N ARG A 6 5.23 5.03 27.70
CA ARG A 6 6.31 5.07 28.69
C ARG A 6 7.62 4.78 27.96
N VAL A 7 8.42 5.81 27.75
CA VAL A 7 9.78 5.68 27.22
C VAL A 7 10.63 5.09 28.34
N ALA A 8 10.76 3.77 28.38
CA ALA A 8 11.75 3.11 29.21
C ALA A 8 13.13 3.51 28.65
N MET A 9 13.76 4.52 29.28
CA MET A 9 15.14 4.90 28.96
C MET A 9 16.04 3.69 29.23
N PRO A 10 16.71 3.10 28.21
CA PRO A 10 17.63 2.02 28.45
C PRO A 10 18.80 2.58 29.28
N ARG A 11 18.96 2.06 30.49
CA ARG A 11 20.15 2.29 31.32
C ARG A 11 21.38 1.99 30.46
N ALA A 12 22.17 3.02 30.17
CA ALA A 12 23.40 2.92 29.40
C ALA A 12 24.48 2.21 30.23
N GLY A 13 24.32 0.90 30.42
CA GLY A 13 25.42 0.01 30.80
C GLY A 13 26.42 0.00 29.66
N ARG A 14 27.64 0.52 29.90
CA ARG A 14 28.77 0.47 28.97
C ARG A 14 29.16 -0.99 28.72
N GLN A 15 28.52 -1.63 27.76
CA GLN A 15 29.11 -2.77 27.06
C GLN A 15 29.82 -2.21 25.83
N ALA A 16 31.15 -2.31 25.82
CA ALA A 16 32.01 -1.99 24.70
C ALA A 16 31.85 -3.03 23.60
N GLY A 17 30.63 -3.17 23.06
CA GLY A 17 30.35 -3.92 21.85
C GLY A 17 30.61 -3.04 20.64
N SER A 18 31.24 -3.62 19.61
CA SER A 18 31.52 -3.00 18.31
C SER A 18 30.39 -2.07 17.85
N ILE A 19 30.73 -0.90 17.30
CA ILE A 19 29.78 0.07 16.74
C ILE A 19 28.84 -0.55 15.69
N VAL A 20 29.26 -1.66 15.08
CA VAL A 20 28.47 -2.47 14.15
C VAL A 20 27.32 -3.19 14.86
N ALA A 21 27.54 -3.72 16.06
CA ALA A 21 26.54 -4.44 16.86
C ALA A 21 25.43 -3.52 17.39
N ARG A 22 25.60 -2.20 17.28
CA ARG A 22 24.63 -1.18 17.74
C ARG A 22 23.83 -0.58 16.58
N ARG A 23 23.76 -1.26 15.43
CA ARG A 23 23.01 -0.82 14.24
C ARG A 23 21.79 -1.70 14.00
N SER A 24 20.69 -1.11 13.55
CA SER A 24 19.48 -1.80 13.11
C SER A 24 18.98 -1.21 11.79
N LYS A 25 18.13 -1.95 11.08
CA LYS A 25 17.52 -1.52 9.81
C LYS A 25 16.13 -0.97 10.10
N CYS A 26 15.85 0.26 9.70
CA CYS A 26 14.55 0.90 9.92
C CYS A 26 13.43 0.17 9.15
N LYS A 27 12.32 -0.14 9.82
CA LYS A 27 11.18 -0.80 9.16
C LYS A 27 10.50 0.06 8.09
N ASN A 28 10.55 1.39 8.21
CA ASN A 28 9.99 2.31 7.22
C ASN A 28 10.93 2.52 6.04
N CYS A 29 11.98 3.34 6.19
CA CYS A 29 12.86 3.78 5.11
C CYS A 29 13.96 2.79 4.72
N LYS A 30 14.07 1.64 5.42
CA LYS A 30 15.06 0.57 5.17
C LYS A 30 16.54 0.98 5.33
N LYS A 31 16.83 2.19 5.80
CA LYS A 31 18.20 2.64 6.10
C LYS A 31 18.70 2.05 7.43
N MET A 32 20.02 1.86 7.53
CA MET A 32 20.67 1.49 8.78
C MET A 32 20.73 2.70 9.72
N TYR A 33 20.50 2.50 11.00
CA TYR A 33 20.60 3.53 12.02
C TYR A 33 21.22 2.97 13.30
N LEU A 34 21.79 3.85 14.12
CA LEU A 34 22.33 3.48 15.42
C LEU A 34 21.19 3.36 16.43
N LEU A 35 21.13 2.23 17.13
CA LEU A 35 20.11 1.94 18.14
C LEU A 35 20.08 3.01 19.23
N ASN A 36 21.26 3.46 19.67
CA ASN A 36 21.40 4.45 20.73
C ASN A 36 20.94 5.86 20.34
N THR A 37 20.83 6.17 19.05
CA THR A 37 20.40 7.51 18.59
C THR A 37 18.89 7.53 18.31
N SER A 38 18.24 6.37 18.28
CA SER A 38 16.80 6.29 18.07
C SER A 38 16.06 6.30 19.40
N VAL A 39 15.01 7.10 19.47
CA VAL A 39 14.02 7.05 20.55
C VAL A 39 13.00 5.92 20.35
N CYS A 40 12.94 5.34 19.15
CA CYS A 40 11.98 4.30 18.78
C CYS A 40 12.59 2.91 18.98
N ALA A 41 12.43 2.34 20.18
CA ALA A 41 12.86 1.01 20.65
C ALA A 41 13.22 0.01 19.52
N ASN A 42 14.42 0.16 18.98
CA ASN A 42 15.06 -0.70 17.98
C ASN A 42 14.25 -1.01 16.70
N THR A 43 13.22 -0.23 16.38
CA THR A 43 12.32 -0.52 15.25
C THR A 43 12.38 0.51 14.12
N TYR A 44 12.51 1.79 14.46
CA TYR A 44 12.51 2.90 13.52
C TYR A 44 13.69 3.82 13.77
N CYS A 45 14.17 4.51 12.73
CA CYS A 45 15.27 5.47 12.88
C CYS A 45 14.82 6.81 13.49
N SER A 46 13.52 7.14 13.44
CA SER A 46 12.93 8.34 14.02
C SER A 46 11.43 8.15 14.26
N LEU A 47 10.83 9.06 15.03
CA LEU A 47 9.38 9.14 15.23
C LEU A 47 8.63 9.41 13.92
N ASP A 48 9.23 10.16 12.98
CA ASP A 48 8.65 10.39 11.65
C ASP A 48 8.55 9.08 10.87
N CYS A 49 9.59 8.23 10.96
CA CYS A 49 9.54 6.93 10.33
C CYS A 49 8.54 5.98 10.99
N GLN A 50 8.34 6.09 12.30
CA GLN A 50 7.31 5.31 13.00
C GLN A 50 5.90 5.75 12.58
N SER A 51 5.60 7.04 12.66
CA SER A 51 4.30 7.59 12.32
C SER A 51 3.93 7.38 10.85
N ASN A 52 4.87 7.58 9.93
CA ASN A 52 4.64 7.36 8.51
C ASN A 52 4.38 5.87 8.18
N PHE A 53 5.11 4.95 8.82
CA PHE A 53 4.85 3.52 8.64
C PHE A 53 3.44 3.14 9.10
N LEU A 54 3.03 3.60 10.29
CA LEU A 54 1.69 3.35 10.83
C LEU A 54 0.58 3.97 9.97
N TYR A 55 0.83 5.17 9.43
CA TYR A 55 -0.09 5.81 8.50
C TYR A 55 -0.28 4.98 7.23
N LEU A 56 0.82 4.55 6.60
CA LEU A 56 0.75 3.73 5.39
C LEU A 56 0.09 2.36 5.64
N GLU A 57 0.36 1.75 6.79
CA GLU A 57 -0.30 0.51 7.21
C GLU A 57 -1.82 0.71 7.28
N HIS A 58 -2.28 1.76 7.95
CA HIS A 58 -3.69 2.12 8.08
C HIS A 58 -4.37 2.41 6.73
N VAL A 59 -3.74 3.21 5.88
CA VAL A 59 -4.27 3.54 4.53
C VAL A 59 -4.34 2.28 3.67
N SER A 60 -3.30 1.44 3.67
CA SER A 60 -3.27 0.21 2.89
C SER A 60 -4.35 -0.79 3.34
N GLY A 61 -4.67 -0.83 4.64
CA GLY A 61 -5.76 -1.64 5.17
C GLY A 61 -7.11 -1.16 4.64
N ARG A 62 -7.38 0.15 4.71
CA ARG A 62 -8.62 0.73 4.17
C ARG A 62 -8.78 0.48 2.68
N LEU A 63 -7.73 0.70 1.88
CA LEU A 63 -7.78 0.46 0.44
C LEU A 63 -8.09 -1.01 0.13
N ARG A 64 -7.47 -1.96 0.85
CA ARG A 64 -7.78 -3.39 0.69
C ARG A 64 -9.26 -3.69 0.96
N SER A 65 -9.84 -3.15 2.02
CA SER A 65 -11.27 -3.31 2.31
C SER A 65 -12.15 -2.77 1.18
N PHE A 66 -11.90 -1.55 0.70
CA PHE A 66 -12.66 -0.98 -0.42
C PHE A 66 -12.57 -1.81 -1.70
N PHE A 67 -11.38 -2.33 -2.03
CA PHE A 67 -11.22 -3.17 -3.22
C PHE A 67 -11.91 -4.52 -3.09
N GLU A 68 -11.93 -5.13 -1.91
CA GLU A 68 -12.66 -6.37 -1.67
C GLU A 68 -14.18 -6.16 -1.72
N GLU A 69 -14.68 -5.06 -1.15
CA GLU A 69 -16.10 -4.66 -1.25
C GLU A 69 -16.54 -4.41 -2.71
N ALA A 70 -15.71 -3.70 -3.48
CA ALA A 70 -15.96 -3.45 -4.90
C ALA A 70 -16.01 -4.75 -5.72
N LYS A 71 -15.14 -5.73 -5.43
CA LYS A 71 -15.18 -7.05 -6.07
C LYS A 71 -16.46 -7.81 -5.73
N LEU A 72 -16.90 -7.79 -4.47
CA LEU A 72 -18.14 -8.44 -4.05
C LEU A 72 -19.36 -7.82 -4.73
N GLN A 73 -19.45 -6.50 -4.80
CA GLN A 73 -20.51 -5.80 -5.51
C GLN A 73 -20.52 -6.14 -7.01
N GLN A 74 -19.33 -6.22 -7.64
CA GLN A 74 -19.22 -6.60 -9.04
C GLN A 74 -19.69 -8.04 -9.28
N GLN A 75 -19.37 -8.98 -8.38
CA GLN A 75 -19.89 -10.35 -8.46
C GLN A 75 -21.41 -10.39 -8.28
N GLN A 76 -21.96 -9.67 -7.30
CA GLN A 76 -23.41 -9.60 -7.08
C GLN A 76 -24.17 -9.01 -8.28
N HIS A 77 -23.67 -7.93 -8.88
CA HIS A 77 -24.26 -7.37 -10.11
C HIS A 77 -24.21 -8.34 -11.29
N ARG A 78 -23.17 -9.18 -11.39
CA ARG A 78 -23.09 -10.20 -12.42
C ARG A 78 -24.13 -11.32 -12.23
N HIS A 79 -24.52 -11.60 -10.99
CA HIS A 79 -25.54 -12.61 -10.66
C HIS A 79 -26.98 -12.07 -10.68
N HIS A 80 -27.19 -10.75 -10.63
CA HIS A 80 -28.53 -10.12 -10.64
C HIS A 80 -28.97 -9.52 -11.99
N ALA A 81 -28.21 -9.70 -13.08
CA ALA A 81 -28.71 -9.42 -14.43
C ALA A 81 -29.68 -10.52 -14.92
N LEU A 82 -30.88 -10.55 -14.29
CA LEU A 82 -32.26 -10.94 -14.69
C LEU A 82 -32.55 -12.00 -15.80
N PRO A 83 -33.79 -12.53 -15.88
CA PRO A 83 -34.13 -13.95 -15.86
C PRO A 83 -34.83 -14.42 -17.15
N ASP A 84 -35.29 -15.68 -17.17
CA ASP A 84 -36.16 -16.26 -18.20
C ASP A 84 -37.35 -15.36 -18.59
N SER A 85 -37.47 -15.06 -19.88
CA SER A 85 -38.73 -14.93 -20.61
C SER A 85 -38.44 -15.11 -22.09
N ASP A 86 -38.90 -16.26 -22.63
CA ASP A 86 -39.07 -16.53 -24.04
C ASP A 86 -39.67 -15.33 -24.79
N VAL A 87 -38.87 -14.69 -25.64
CA VAL A 87 -39.38 -13.91 -26.77
C VAL A 87 -38.54 -14.24 -27.99
N SER A 88 -39.10 -15.18 -28.76
CA SER A 88 -39.03 -15.35 -30.21
C SER A 88 -37.82 -14.72 -30.93
N CYS A 89 -37.02 -15.59 -31.52
CA CYS A 89 -36.16 -15.29 -32.65
C CYS A 89 -36.86 -14.35 -33.65
N VAL A 90 -36.34 -13.13 -33.78
CA VAL A 90 -36.38 -12.41 -35.05
C VAL A 90 -34.93 -12.16 -35.42
N GLU A 91 -34.52 -12.92 -36.43
CA GLU A 91 -33.24 -12.83 -37.11
C GLU A 91 -33.01 -11.38 -37.59
N LEU A 92 -32.04 -10.69 -36.97
CA LEU A 92 -31.52 -9.41 -37.45
C LEU A 92 -30.12 -9.64 -38.04
N PRO A 93 -29.80 -8.97 -39.16
CA PRO A 93 -28.69 -9.33 -40.05
C PRO A 93 -27.30 -9.09 -39.41
N PRO A 94 -26.27 -9.81 -39.88
CA PRO A 94 -24.93 -9.81 -39.27
C PRO A 94 -24.24 -8.46 -39.35
N CYS A 95 -23.74 -7.99 -38.20
CA CYS A 95 -22.88 -6.80 -38.09
C CYS A 95 -21.62 -6.93 -38.96
N PRO A 96 -21.21 -5.87 -39.68
CA PRO A 96 -19.88 -5.81 -40.28
C PRO A 96 -18.80 -5.69 -39.20
N ARG A 97 -17.77 -6.52 -39.34
CA ARG A 97 -16.60 -6.60 -38.45
C ARG A 97 -15.82 -5.28 -38.42
N LYS A 98 -15.36 -4.86 -37.23
CA LYS A 98 -14.36 -3.79 -37.03
C LYS A 98 -12.94 -4.25 -37.40
N PRO A 99 -12.10 -3.36 -37.98
CA PRO A 99 -10.66 -3.33 -37.78
C PRO A 99 -10.23 -2.24 -36.74
N PRO A 100 -8.96 -2.21 -36.30
CA PRO A 100 -8.51 -2.25 -34.90
C PRO A 100 -8.36 -0.87 -34.21
N PRO A 101 -8.17 -0.81 -32.87
CA PRO A 101 -7.83 0.42 -32.16
C PRO A 101 -6.37 0.82 -32.40
N THR A 102 -6.16 1.93 -33.09
CA THR A 102 -4.89 2.65 -33.13
C THR A 102 -4.75 3.59 -31.94
N THR A 103 -3.53 3.60 -31.39
CA THR A 103 -2.91 4.65 -30.56
C THR A 103 -3.18 4.66 -29.06
N THR A 104 -2.33 3.91 -28.37
CA THR A 104 -1.82 4.14 -27.01
C THR A 104 -1.31 5.57 -26.84
N THR A 105 -1.99 6.41 -26.06
CA THR A 105 -1.42 7.65 -25.52
C THR A 105 -0.70 7.31 -24.21
N HIS A 106 0.61 7.10 -24.31
CA HIS A 106 1.49 6.99 -23.16
C HIS A 106 1.74 8.41 -22.61
N THR A 107 1.10 8.78 -21.49
CA THR A 107 1.47 10.01 -20.78
C THR A 107 2.73 9.74 -19.97
N THR A 108 3.86 10.10 -20.55
CA THR A 108 5.19 10.06 -19.96
C THR A 108 5.27 11.08 -18.82
N TRP A 109 5.24 10.62 -17.57
CA TRP A 109 5.62 11.46 -16.43
C TRP A 109 7.13 11.71 -16.49
N LEU A 110 7.47 12.98 -16.69
CA LEU A 110 8.83 13.48 -16.80
C LEU A 110 9.61 13.18 -15.51
N LYS A 111 10.76 12.55 -15.75
CA LYS A 111 11.88 12.29 -14.85
C LYS A 111 12.34 13.58 -14.17
N ALA A 112 12.24 13.64 -12.84
CA ALA A 112 12.86 14.70 -12.06
C ALA A 112 14.39 14.60 -12.22
N ARG A 113 15.01 15.70 -12.66
CA ARG A 113 16.47 15.88 -12.70
C ARG A 113 17.00 15.97 -11.27
N SER A 114 18.09 15.25 -11.03
CA SER A 114 18.98 15.47 -9.90
C SER A 114 19.95 16.60 -10.25
N ASP A 115 20.08 17.57 -9.36
CA ASP A 115 21.31 18.31 -9.08
C ASP A 115 21.51 18.26 -7.56
#